data_AF-A0A977Q361-F1
#
_entry.id   AF-A0A977Q361-F1
#
_cell.length_a   1.000
_cell.length_b   1.000
_cell.length_c   1.000
_cell.angle_alpha   90.00
_cell.angle_beta   90.00
_cell.angle_gamma   90.00
#
_symmetry.space_group_name_H-M   'P 1'
#
loop_
_entity.id
_entity.type
_entity.pdbx_description
1 polymer ?
#
loop_
_entity_poly.entity_id
_entity_poly.type
_entity_poly.pdbx_seq_one_letter_code
_entity_poly.pdbx_strand_id
1 'polypeptide(L)'
;MRYACGRLESRYSYSNTIVYNNFPWPQNLPKQKVIGVEKLAQQVLKVRERYPKSTLADLYDPLTMPADLLKAHRDLDKFVDSCYRPQPFENEMQRIEFLFDLYKQYTQPLFGSEKKKRSRKSQ
;
A
#
# COMPACT_ATOMS: atom_id res chain seq x y z
N MET A 1 1.81 3.44 5.29
CA MET A 1 1.46 3.81 6.68
C MET A 1 2.65 4.42 7.41
N ARG A 2 3.76 3.68 7.61
CA ARG A 2 4.98 4.11 8.35
C ARG A 2 5.48 5.54 8.12
N TYR A 3 5.37 6.06 6.90
CA TYR A 3 5.91 7.35 6.45
C TYR A 3 4.93 8.54 6.49
N ALA A 4 3.63 8.27 6.59
CA ALA A 4 2.60 9.31 6.51
C ALA A 4 1.67 9.35 7.74
N CYS A 5 1.54 8.23 8.47
CA CYS A 5 0.69 8.19 9.66
C CYS A 5 1.24 9.04 10.80
N GLY A 6 0.36 9.51 11.67
CA GLY A 6 0.77 10.10 12.95
C GLY A 6 1.42 9.06 13.87
N ARG A 7 1.99 9.56 14.98
CA ARG A 7 2.59 8.73 16.03
C ARG A 7 2.16 9.18 17.41
N LEU A 8 1.98 8.22 18.31
CA LEU A 8 1.97 8.46 19.75
C LEU A 8 3.31 7.97 20.29
N GLU A 9 4.19 8.93 20.61
CA GLU A 9 5.62 8.68 20.78
C GLU A 9 6.19 7.99 19.52
N SER A 10 6.57 6.71 19.62
CA SER A 10 7.02 5.92 18.47
C SER A 10 5.95 4.99 17.89
N ARG A 11 4.81 4.81 18.57
CA ARG A 11 3.75 3.88 18.15
C ARG A 11 2.96 4.45 16.98
N TYR A 12 2.56 3.58 16.07
CA TYR A 12 1.73 4.00 14.94
C TYR A 12 0.36 4.48 15.41
N SER A 13 -0.05 5.66 14.95
CA SER A 13 -1.40 6.19 15.16
C SER A 13 -2.10 6.31 13.81
N TYR A 14 -2.99 5.37 13.53
CA TYR A 14 -3.74 5.34 12.29
C TYR A 14 -4.84 6.41 12.29
N SER A 15 -5.02 7.10 11.17
CA SER A 15 -6.13 8.02 10.94
C SER A 15 -6.64 7.83 9.52
N ASN A 16 -7.96 7.82 9.36
CA ASN A 16 -8.59 7.73 8.04
C ASN A 16 -8.27 8.96 7.18
N THR A 17 -8.30 10.17 7.75
CA THR A 17 -8.07 11.43 7.02
C THR A 17 -6.62 11.61 6.57
N ILE A 18 -5.67 11.03 7.30
CA ILE A 18 -4.24 11.14 7.00
C ILE A 18 -3.77 9.96 6.14
N VAL A 19 -4.16 8.73 6.49
CA VAL A 19 -3.63 7.51 5.87
C VAL A 19 -4.54 7.01 4.76
N TYR A 20 -5.80 6.67 5.10
CA TYR A 20 -6.68 5.97 4.16
C TYR A 20 -7.08 6.85 2.98
N ASN A 21 -7.59 8.06 3.25
CA ASN A 21 -8.11 8.97 2.22
C ASN A 21 -7.03 9.43 1.24
N ASN A 22 -5.77 9.44 1.66
CA ASN A 22 -4.63 9.85 0.84
C ASN A 22 -3.88 8.65 0.23
N PHE A 23 -4.31 7.41 0.47
CA PHE A 23 -3.59 6.25 -0.04
C PHE A 23 -3.79 6.09 -1.56
N PRO A 24 -2.73 6.16 -2.38
CA PRO A 24 -2.86 6.13 -3.82
C PRO A 24 -3.03 4.69 -4.31
N TRP A 25 -4.26 4.17 -4.32
CA TRP A 25 -4.57 2.83 -4.85
C TRP A 25 -4.64 2.82 -6.38
N PRO A 26 -4.20 1.76 -7.10
CA PRO A 26 -4.21 1.75 -8.56
C PRO A 26 -5.64 1.79 -9.11
N GLN A 27 -5.86 2.66 -10.09
CA GLN A 27 -7.14 2.80 -10.79
C GLN A 27 -7.30 1.72 -11.87
N ASN A 28 -8.55 1.39 -12.22
CA ASN A 28 -8.90 0.49 -13.34
C ASN A 28 -8.29 -0.92 -13.28
N LEU A 29 -8.29 -1.53 -12.09
CA LEU A 29 -7.81 -2.90 -11.90
C LEU A 29 -8.65 -3.93 -12.67
N PRO A 30 -8.02 -4.87 -13.41
CA PRO A 30 -8.74 -6.00 -14.00
C PRO A 30 -9.44 -6.83 -12.91
N LYS A 31 -10.66 -7.31 -13.20
CA LYS A 31 -11.43 -8.16 -12.27
C LYS A 31 -10.64 -9.37 -11.75
N GLN A 32 -9.79 -9.94 -12.59
CA GLN A 32 -8.90 -11.05 -12.23
C GLN A 32 -7.94 -10.70 -11.08
N LYS A 33 -7.39 -9.47 -11.07
CA LYS A 33 -6.52 -9.02 -9.97
C LYS A 33 -7.33 -8.81 -8.68
N VAL A 34 -8.53 -8.27 -8.77
CA VAL A 34 -9.41 -8.12 -7.59
C VAL A 34 -9.69 -9.48 -6.92
N ILE A 35 -10.09 -10.46 -7.73
CA ILE A 35 -10.35 -11.84 -7.25
C ILE A 35 -9.08 -12.48 -6.67
N GLY A 36 -7.92 -12.22 -7.28
CA GLY A 36 -6.63 -12.73 -6.80
C GLY A 36 -6.27 -12.17 -5.41
N VAL A 37 -6.43 -10.86 -5.21
CA VAL A 37 -6.23 -10.22 -3.89
C VAL A 37 -7.20 -10.80 -2.86
N GLU A 38 -8.48 -10.94 -3.21
CA GLU A 38 -9.49 -11.51 -2.32
C GLU A 38 -9.13 -12.94 -1.89
N LYS A 39 -8.75 -13.80 -2.84
CA LYS A 39 -8.35 -15.18 -2.55
C LYS A 39 -7.16 -15.25 -1.59
N LEU A 40 -6.15 -14.40 -1.79
CA LEU A 40 -4.97 -14.35 -0.91
C LEU A 40 -5.29 -13.74 0.46
N ALA A 41 -6.17 -12.75 0.52
CA ALA A 41 -6.66 -12.21 1.80
C ALA A 41 -7.42 -13.27 2.60
N GLN A 42 -8.29 -14.05 1.95
CA GLN A 42 -8.97 -15.19 2.58
C GLN A 42 -7.98 -16.26 3.05
N GLN A 43 -6.90 -16.48 2.32
CA GLN A 43 -5.84 -17.41 2.75
C GLN A 43 -5.16 -16.93 4.04
N VAL A 44 -4.89 -15.63 4.19
CA VAL A 44 -4.35 -15.06 5.44
C VAL A 44 -5.32 -15.33 6.60
N LEU A 45 -6.63 -15.15 6.40
CA LEU A 45 -7.64 -15.44 7.43
C LEU A 45 -7.63 -16.92 7.83
N LYS A 46 -7.65 -17.83 6.85
CA LYS A 46 -7.58 -19.28 7.08
C LYS A 46 -6.32 -19.70 7.83
N VAL A 47 -5.19 -19.04 7.59
CA VAL A 47 -3.96 -19.33 8.33
C VAL A 47 -4.06 -18.86 9.77
N ARG A 48 -4.63 -17.68 10.04
CA ARG A 48 -4.87 -17.20 11.43
C ARG A 48 -5.75 -18.16 12.22
N GLU A 49 -6.79 -18.72 11.61
CA GLU A 49 -7.72 -19.66 12.24
C GLU A 49 -7.06 -20.95 12.75
N ARG A 50 -5.88 -21.31 12.22
CA ARG A 50 -5.11 -22.48 12.70
C ARG A 50 -4.48 -22.27 14.07
N TYR A 51 -4.47 -21.03 14.57
CA TYR A 51 -3.84 -20.64 15.83
C TYR A 51 -4.87 -20.10 16.85
N PRO A 52 -5.89 -20.90 17.26
CA PRO A 52 -7.00 -20.42 18.07
C PRO A 52 -6.60 -20.01 19.51
N LYS A 53 -5.42 -20.42 19.97
CA LYS A 53 -4.88 -20.06 21.29
C LYS A 53 -3.99 -18.81 21.27
N SER A 54 -3.65 -18.30 20.09
CA SER A 54 -2.80 -17.13 19.92
C SER A 54 -3.64 -15.88 19.73
N THR A 55 -3.26 -14.80 20.39
CA THR A 55 -3.85 -13.48 20.12
C THR A 55 -3.31 -12.90 18.82
N LEU A 56 -3.96 -11.85 18.31
CA LEU A 56 -3.40 -11.10 17.17
C LEU A 56 -2.06 -10.44 17.52
N ALA A 57 -1.80 -10.11 18.78
CA ALA A 57 -0.48 -9.61 19.17
C ALA A 57 0.59 -10.69 18.97
N ASP A 58 0.33 -11.91 19.47
CA ASP A 58 1.28 -13.04 19.34
C ASP A 58 1.53 -13.43 17.88
N LEU A 59 0.48 -13.38 17.05
CA LEU A 59 0.57 -13.73 15.62
C LEU A 59 1.32 -12.69 14.78
N TYR A 60 1.43 -11.44 15.24
CA TYR A 60 2.06 -10.33 14.50
C TYR A 60 3.32 -9.80 15.19
N ASP A 61 3.79 -10.44 16.25
CA ASP A 61 5.11 -10.18 16.80
C ASP A 61 6.18 -10.64 15.78
N PRO A 62 7.10 -9.76 15.35
CA PRO A 62 8.12 -10.08 14.34
C PRO A 62 9.02 -11.28 14.68
N LEU A 63 9.21 -11.59 15.96
CA LEU A 63 10.07 -12.68 16.42
C LEU A 63 9.33 -14.02 16.50
N THR A 64 8.01 -14.00 16.71
CA THR A 64 7.21 -15.22 16.92
C THR A 64 6.16 -15.48 15.85
N MET A 65 6.04 -14.61 14.84
CA MET A 65 5.10 -14.76 13.73
C MET A 65 5.28 -16.14 13.05
N PRO A 66 4.22 -16.96 12.97
CA PRO A 66 4.32 -18.27 12.34
C PRO A 66 4.75 -18.19 10.87
N ALA A 67 5.61 -19.12 10.45
CA ALA A 67 6.21 -19.11 9.11
C ALA A 67 5.18 -19.19 7.97
N ASP A 68 4.08 -19.91 8.17
CA ASP A 68 3.00 -20.01 7.19
C ASP A 68 2.18 -18.72 7.09
N LEU A 69 1.98 -18.00 8.20
CA LEU A 69 1.35 -16.69 8.22
C LEU A 69 2.24 -15.64 7.53
N LEU A 70 3.55 -15.64 7.82
CA LEU A 70 4.52 -14.79 7.15
C LEU A 70 4.54 -15.05 5.64
N LYS A 71 4.50 -16.33 5.23
CA LYS A 71 4.41 -16.70 3.81
C LYS A 71 3.12 -16.19 3.18
N ALA A 72 1.98 -16.33 3.85
CA ALA A 72 0.69 -15.86 3.34
C ALA A 72 0.67 -14.34 3.10
N HIS A 73 1.27 -13.55 4.01
CA HIS A 73 1.44 -12.10 3.81
C HIS A 73 2.39 -11.78 2.66
N ARG A 74 3.53 -12.47 2.56
CA ARG A 74 4.47 -12.27 1.43
C ARG A 74 3.83 -12.56 0.09
N ASP A 75 2.98 -13.59 0.01
CA ASP A 75 2.26 -13.94 -1.22
C ASP A 75 1.20 -12.87 -1.55
N LEU A 76 0.46 -12.37 -0.55
CA LEU A 76 -0.48 -11.26 -0.71
C LEU A 76 0.22 -9.96 -1.14
N ASP A 77 1.31 -9.59 -0.48
CA ASP A 77 2.07 -8.37 -0.75
C ASP A 77 2.63 -8.38 -2.17
N LYS A 78 3.24 -9.49 -2.60
CA LYS A 78 3.73 -9.64 -3.99
C LYS A 78 2.60 -9.48 -5.01
N PHE A 79 1.43 -10.01 -4.70
CA PHE A 79 0.28 -9.90 -5.59
C PHE A 79 -0.27 -8.47 -5.63
N VAL A 80 -0.35 -7.79 -4.48
CA VAL A 80 -0.73 -6.38 -4.40
C VAL A 80 0.29 -5.49 -5.12
N ASP A 81 1.59 -5.74 -4.98
CA ASP A 81 2.63 -5.02 -5.73
C ASP A 81 2.41 -5.18 -7.24
N SER A 82 2.02 -6.37 -7.70
CA SER A 82 1.67 -6.62 -9.11
C SER A 82 0.44 -5.82 -9.58
N CYS A 83 -0.44 -5.39 -8.67
CA CYS A 83 -1.56 -4.51 -8.98
C CYS A 83 -1.11 -3.10 -9.37
N TYR A 84 0.02 -2.63 -8.85
CA TYR A 84 0.59 -1.32 -9.15
C TYR A 84 1.42 -1.31 -10.42
N ARG A 85 2.29 -2.30 -10.59
CA ARG A 85 3.21 -2.38 -11.74
C ARG A 85 3.66 -3.82 -12.01
N PRO A 86 4.13 -4.14 -13.23
CA PRO A 86 4.59 -5.49 -13.56
C PRO A 86 5.89 -5.90 -12.86
N GLN A 87 6.79 -4.96 -12.58
CA GLN A 87 8.09 -5.25 -11.94
C GLN A 87 7.97 -5.25 -10.41
N PRO A 88 8.64 -6.17 -9.70
CA PRO A 88 8.66 -6.15 -8.25
C PRO A 88 9.40 -4.91 -7.72
N PHE A 89 9.06 -4.49 -6.50
CA PHE A 89 9.87 -3.53 -5.76
C PHE A 89 11.06 -4.24 -5.11
N GLU A 90 12.26 -3.69 -5.27
CA GLU A 90 13.50 -4.26 -4.73
C GLU A 90 13.64 -3.98 -3.22
N ASN A 91 13.15 -2.82 -2.78
CA ASN A 91 13.22 -2.39 -1.39
C ASN A 91 12.06 -1.46 -1.02
N GLU A 92 11.94 -1.17 0.28
CA GLU A 92 10.86 -0.32 0.79
C GLU A 92 10.92 1.11 0.23
N MET A 93 12.12 1.66 0.04
CA MET A 93 12.34 3.03 -0.48
C MET A 93 11.74 3.20 -1.88
N GLN A 94 12.03 2.26 -2.79
CA GLN A 94 11.47 2.27 -4.14
C GLN A 94 9.94 2.17 -4.14
N ARG A 95 9.35 1.38 -3.23
CA ARG A 95 7.89 1.28 -3.07
C ARG A 95 7.30 2.63 -2.64
N ILE A 96 7.96 3.32 -1.72
CA ILE A 96 7.49 4.62 -1.20
C ILE A 96 7.59 5.71 -2.26
N GLU A 97 8.72 5.81 -2.96
CA GLU A 97 8.91 6.76 -4.06
C GLU A 97 7.81 6.60 -5.11
N PHE A 98 7.56 5.35 -5.53
CA PHE A 98 6.47 5.05 -6.47
C PHE A 98 5.10 5.50 -5.96
N LEU A 99 4.78 5.23 -4.69
CA LEU A 99 3.50 5.64 -4.12
C LEU A 99 3.37 7.17 -4.03
N PHE A 100 4.43 7.90 -3.68
CA PHE A 100 4.41 9.37 -3.67
C PHE A 100 4.25 9.96 -5.07
N ASP A 101 4.91 9.38 -6.08
CA ASP A 101 4.72 9.79 -7.46
C ASP A 101 3.28 9.55 -7.93
N LEU A 102 2.70 8.40 -7.58
CA LEU A 102 1.31 8.09 -7.89
C LEU A 102 0.33 9.04 -7.18
N TYR A 103 0.58 9.34 -5.91
CA TYR A 103 -0.20 10.33 -5.15
C TYR A 103 -0.12 11.72 -5.80
N LYS A 104 1.07 12.15 -6.21
CA LYS A 104 1.27 13.42 -6.93
C LYS A 104 0.45 13.43 -8.23
N GLN A 105 0.46 12.35 -9.01
CA GLN A 105 -0.35 12.25 -10.23
C GLN A 105 -1.85 12.39 -9.95
N TYR A 106 -2.36 11.77 -8.87
CA TYR A 106 -3.78 11.83 -8.52
C TYR A 106 -4.21 13.20 -7.97
N THR A 107 -3.30 13.93 -7.34
CA THR A 107 -3.59 15.23 -6.74
C THR A 107 -3.26 16.43 -7.63
N GLN A 108 -2.42 16.27 -8.66
CA GLN A 108 -2.09 17.31 -9.65
C GLN A 108 -3.32 18.06 -10.20
N PRO A 109 -4.44 17.40 -10.58
CA PRO A 109 -5.61 18.09 -11.08
C PRO A 109 -6.26 19.05 -10.08
N LEU A 110 -6.07 18.85 -8.77
CA LEU A 110 -6.67 19.66 -7.71
C LEU A 110 -6.00 21.04 -7.59
N PHE A 111 -4.73 21.16 -7.99
CA PHE A 111 -3.95 22.40 -7.85
C PHE A 111 -4.03 23.33 -9.07
N GLY A 112 -4.83 22.96 -10.07
CA GLY A 112 -4.92 23.68 -11.35
C GLY A 112 -3.68 23.43 -12.22
N SER A 113 -3.86 23.32 -13.53
CA SER A 113 -2.72 23.22 -14.44
C SER A 113 -1.91 24.50 -14.37
N GLU A 114 -0.59 24.39 -14.16
CA GLU A 114 0.31 25.53 -14.34
C GLU A 114 0.08 26.09 -15.75
N LYS A 115 -0.46 27.31 -15.83
CA LYS A 115 -0.65 28.00 -17.10
C LYS A 115 0.74 28.12 -17.74
N LYS A 116 1.01 27.33 -18.80
CA LYS A 116 2.20 27.51 -19.64
C LYS A 116 2.32 29.00 -20.00
N LYS A 117 3.34 29.68 -19.48
CA LYS A 117 3.68 31.04 -19.90
C LYS A 117 3.91 31.00 -21.41
N ARG A 118 2.99 31.54 -22.20
CA ARG A 118 3.20 31.78 -23.64
C ARG A 118 4.43 32.68 -23.76
N SER A 119 5.50 32.20 -24.38
CA SER A 119 6.62 33.07 -24.72
C SER A 119 6.11 34.12 -25.69
N ARG A 120 6.20 35.39 -25.31
CA ARG A 120 5.97 36.50 -26.24
C ARG A 120 7.13 36.45 -27.24
N LYS A 121 6.86 36.07 -28.49
CA LYS A 121 7.78 36.37 -29.59
C LYS A 121 7.85 37.89 -29.70
N SER A 122 9.03 38.44 -29.47
CA SER A 122 9.36 39.81 -29.87
C SER A 122 9.12 39.93 -31.37
N GLN A 123 8.41 40.98 -31.76
CA GLN A 123 8.42 41.49 -33.13
C GLN A 123 9.82 42.00 -33.49
#